data_AF-A0A6J6XL29-F1
#
_entry.id   AF-A0A6J6XL29-F1
#
_cell.length_a   1.000
_cell.length_b   1.000
_cell.length_c   1.000
_cell.angle_alpha   90.00
_cell.angle_beta   90.00
_cell.angle_gamma   90.00
#
_symmetry.space_group_name_H-M   'P 1'
#
loop_
_entity.id
_entity.type
_entity.pdbx_description
1 polymer ?
#
loop_
_entity_poly.entity_id
_entity_poly.type
_entity_poly.pdbx_seq_one_letter_code
_entity_poly.pdbx_strand_id
1 'polypeptide(L)'
;MWVTNYGTGSGTTVSRIDTATNAVTSITVGSGPYNIAVSPDGSSVWVTNYGSGTVSRIIFPPQPPANVTATPGNAQATISWTAPTNTGGSPITGYAATASAGGQNCTTTTATSCTISGLTNGTTYYVSVTATNAVGISDPSVIAVTPSSDPVAPAFTG
;
A
#
# COMPACT_ATOMS: atom_id res chain seq x y z
N MET A 1 -2.50 -14.07 -10.91
CA MET A 1 -3.45 -15.12 -11.33
C MET A 1 -4.06 -15.77 -10.09
N TRP A 2 -5.26 -16.36 -10.22
CA TRP A 2 -5.97 -17.03 -9.12
C TRP A 2 -6.33 -18.46 -9.51
N VAL A 3 -6.14 -19.41 -8.59
CA VAL A 3 -6.42 -20.84 -8.81
C VAL A 3 -7.19 -21.39 -7.62
N THR A 4 -8.32 -22.06 -7.87
CA THR A 4 -9.06 -22.76 -6.82
C THR A 4 -8.34 -24.05 -6.43
N ASN A 5 -8.18 -24.27 -5.13
CA ASN A 5 -7.67 -25.55 -4.62
C ASN A 5 -8.87 -26.36 -4.16
N TYR A 6 -9.40 -27.19 -5.07
CA TYR A 6 -10.59 -27.98 -4.79
C TYR A 6 -10.34 -28.98 -3.66
N GLY A 7 -11.14 -28.89 -2.61
CA GLY A 7 -11.20 -29.84 -1.52
C GLY A 7 -12.56 -29.75 -0.84
N THR A 8 -13.00 -30.83 -0.20
CA THR A 8 -14.34 -30.93 0.41
C THR A 8 -14.32 -30.82 1.94
N GLY A 9 -13.13 -30.67 2.55
CA GLY A 9 -12.94 -30.47 3.99
C GLY A 9 -13.04 -29.01 4.44
N SER A 10 -12.97 -28.77 5.76
CA SER A 10 -12.81 -27.43 6.32
C SER A 10 -11.39 -26.90 6.04
N GLY A 11 -11.24 -25.59 5.88
CA GLY A 11 -9.92 -24.95 5.67
C GLY A 11 -9.37 -25.05 4.24
N THR A 12 -10.24 -25.23 3.24
CA THR A 12 -9.87 -25.19 1.83
C THR A 12 -9.39 -23.80 1.41
N THR A 13 -8.60 -23.74 0.34
CA THR A 13 -7.88 -22.52 -0.03
C THR A 13 -8.09 -22.14 -1.50
N VAL A 14 -7.75 -20.90 -1.81
CA VAL A 14 -7.46 -20.44 -3.16
C VAL A 14 -6.01 -19.96 -3.17
N SER A 15 -5.29 -20.24 -4.24
CA SER A 15 -3.93 -19.76 -4.45
C SER A 15 -3.93 -18.46 -5.26
N ARG A 16 -3.33 -17.41 -4.70
CA ARG A 16 -2.92 -16.21 -5.43
C ARG A 16 -1.52 -16.43 -5.96
N ILE A 17 -1.32 -16.26 -7.26
CA ILE A 17 -0.02 -16.33 -7.92
C ILE A 17 0.37 -14.92 -8.36
N ASP A 18 1.48 -14.43 -7.84
CA ASP A 18 2.14 -13.22 -8.34
C ASP A 18 2.81 -13.55 -9.68
N THR A 19 2.41 -12.86 -10.76
CA THR A 19 2.88 -13.19 -12.11
C THR A 19 4.25 -12.63 -12.45
N ALA A 20 4.80 -11.72 -11.63
CA ALA A 20 6.13 -11.17 -11.82
C ALA A 20 7.20 -12.02 -11.14
N THR A 21 6.88 -12.59 -9.98
CA THR A 21 7.81 -13.33 -9.12
C THR A 21 7.54 -14.84 -9.06
N ASN A 22 6.38 -15.29 -9.58
CA ASN A 22 5.86 -16.65 -9.43
C ASN A 22 5.61 -17.07 -7.97
N ALA A 23 5.58 -16.12 -7.03
CA ALA A 23 5.25 -16.41 -5.63
C ALA A 23 3.79 -16.87 -5.50
N VAL A 24 3.56 -17.91 -4.69
CA VAL A 24 2.22 -18.48 -4.45
C VAL A 24 1.83 -18.24 -3.00
N THR A 25 0.66 -17.63 -2.79
CA THR A 25 0.06 -17.41 -1.46
C THR A 25 -1.26 -18.16 -1.36
N SER A 26 -1.36 -19.04 -0.37
CA SER A 26 -2.60 -19.74 -0.06
C SER A 26 -3.49 -18.90 0.85
N ILE A 27 -4.75 -18.74 0.47
CA ILE A 27 -5.74 -17.96 1.22
C ILE A 27 -6.90 -18.89 1.58
N THR A 28 -7.19 -19.00 2.87
CA THR A 28 -8.29 -19.82 3.37
C THR A 28 -9.64 -19.23 2.98
N VAL A 29 -10.52 -20.09 2.50
CA VAL A 29 -11.89 -19.76 2.08
C VAL A 29 -12.88 -20.79 2.65
N GLY A 30 -14.15 -20.69 2.29
CA GLY A 30 -15.18 -21.69 2.65
C GLY A 30 -14.96 -23.04 1.96
N SER A 31 -15.75 -24.05 2.35
CA SER A 31 -15.62 -25.43 1.87
C SER A 31 -16.01 -25.57 0.40
N GLY A 32 -15.22 -26.31 -0.38
CA GLY A 32 -15.48 -26.57 -1.80
C GLY A 32 -15.41 -25.33 -2.68
N PRO A 33 -14.26 -24.62 -2.74
CA PRO A 33 -14.11 -23.46 -3.63
C PRO A 33 -14.25 -23.88 -5.10
N TYR A 34 -15.09 -23.16 -5.85
CA TYR A 34 -15.46 -23.56 -7.21
C TYR A 34 -15.16 -22.46 -8.25
N ASN A 35 -15.83 -21.32 -8.18
CA ASN A 35 -15.61 -20.19 -9.08
C ASN A 35 -14.90 -19.03 -8.38
N ILE A 36 -14.15 -18.25 -9.17
CA ILE A 36 -13.52 -17.00 -8.76
C ILE A 36 -14.05 -15.87 -9.62
N ALA A 37 -14.49 -14.79 -8.98
CA ALA A 37 -14.82 -13.54 -9.63
C ALA A 37 -13.84 -12.46 -9.14
N VAL A 38 -13.32 -11.65 -10.06
CA VAL A 38 -12.45 -10.50 -9.76
C VAL A 38 -13.14 -9.26 -10.29
N SER A 39 -13.19 -8.18 -9.50
CA SER A 39 -13.75 -6.91 -9.95
C SER A 39 -12.91 -6.33 -11.11
N PRO A 40 -13.50 -5.54 -12.02
CA PRO A 40 -12.76 -4.96 -13.16
C PRO A 40 -11.54 -4.11 -12.77
N ASP A 41 -11.60 -3.45 -11.61
CA ASP A 41 -10.51 -2.66 -11.02
C ASP A 41 -9.46 -3.52 -10.27
N GLY A 42 -9.68 -4.83 -10.17
CA GLY A 42 -8.82 -5.78 -9.45
C GLY A 42 -8.83 -5.63 -7.92
N SER A 43 -9.71 -4.80 -7.35
CA SER A 43 -9.73 -4.49 -5.90
C SER A 43 -10.38 -5.55 -5.02
N SER A 44 -11.22 -6.40 -5.61
CA SER A 44 -12.00 -7.37 -4.88
C SER A 44 -12.01 -8.71 -5.59
N VAL A 45 -11.87 -9.77 -4.79
CA VAL A 45 -11.90 -11.15 -5.26
C VAL A 45 -12.94 -11.90 -4.44
N TRP A 46 -13.86 -12.58 -5.12
CA TRP A 46 -14.90 -13.39 -4.51
C TRP A 46 -14.76 -14.84 -4.97
N VAL A 47 -14.97 -15.75 -4.02
CA VAL A 47 -14.88 -17.19 -4.23
C VAL A 47 -16.20 -17.82 -3.82
N THR A 48 -16.85 -18.53 -4.73
CA THR A 48 -18.05 -19.31 -4.38
C THR A 48 -17.62 -20.63 -3.76
N ASN A 49 -18.19 -20.96 -2.60
CA ASN A 49 -17.89 -22.17 -1.85
C ASN A 49 -19.09 -23.10 -1.91
N TYR A 50 -19.02 -24.11 -2.78
CA TYR A 50 -20.12 -25.06 -3.00
C TYR A 50 -20.38 -25.92 -1.76
N GLY A 51 -19.32 -26.40 -1.10
CA GLY A 51 -19.42 -27.28 0.05
C GLY A 51 -20.07 -26.61 1.26
N SER A 52 -19.92 -25.28 1.41
CA SER A 52 -20.55 -24.52 2.51
C SER A 52 -21.75 -23.67 2.10
N GLY A 53 -22.07 -23.54 0.80
CA GLY A 53 -23.16 -22.67 0.32
C GLY A 53 -22.92 -21.18 0.59
N THR A 54 -21.66 -20.74 0.65
CA THR A 54 -21.29 -19.35 0.99
C THR A 54 -20.43 -18.71 -0.10
N VAL A 55 -20.21 -17.40 -0.01
CA VAL A 55 -19.21 -16.67 -0.80
C VAL A 55 -18.16 -16.10 0.13
N SER A 56 -16.89 -16.41 -0.12
CA SER A 56 -15.77 -15.78 0.58
C SER A 56 -15.32 -14.55 -0.19
N ARG A 57 -15.21 -13.41 0.51
CA ARG A 57 -14.58 -12.21 -0.02
C ARG A 57 -13.13 -12.17 0.46
N ILE A 58 -12.20 -12.07 -0.47
CA ILE A 58 -10.78 -11.90 -0.17
C ILE A 58 -10.46 -10.40 -0.19
N ILE A 59 -9.82 -9.95 0.89
CA ILE A 59 -9.37 -8.57 1.10
C ILE A 59 -7.83 -8.55 1.22
N PHE A 60 -7.22 -7.42 0.88
CA PHE A 60 -5.77 -7.25 0.79
C PHE A 60 -5.33 -5.99 1.53
N PRO A 61 -4.03 -5.84 1.83
CA PRO A 61 -3.46 -4.53 2.08
C PRO A 61 -3.75 -3.57 0.91
N PRO A 62 -3.74 -2.25 1.14
CA PRO A 62 -4.02 -1.30 0.09
C PRO A 62 -2.88 -1.27 -0.94
N GLN A 63 -3.15 -0.69 -2.12
CA GLN A 63 -2.06 -0.32 -3.04
C GLN A 63 -1.18 0.78 -2.44
N PRO A 64 0.06 0.96 -2.94
CA PRO A 64 0.91 2.07 -2.52
C PRO A 64 0.23 3.42 -2.74
N PRO A 65 0.46 4.42 -1.87
CA PRO A 65 0.08 5.81 -2.14
C PRO A 65 0.61 6.29 -3.49
N ALA A 66 -0.19 7.03 -4.25
CA ALA A 66 0.19 7.51 -5.58
C ALA A 66 0.62 8.98 -5.56
N ASN A 67 1.26 9.44 -6.64
CA ASN A 67 1.64 10.85 -6.84
C ASN A 67 2.44 11.43 -5.65
N VAL A 68 3.40 10.64 -5.13
CA VAL A 68 4.23 11.08 -4.00
C VAL A 68 5.15 12.22 -4.45
N THR A 69 5.13 13.32 -3.69
CA THR A 69 6.02 14.47 -3.86
C THR A 69 6.70 14.82 -2.55
N ALA A 70 7.87 15.45 -2.63
CA ALA A 70 8.63 15.90 -1.47
C ALA A 70 9.12 17.32 -1.68
N THR A 71 8.78 18.21 -0.75
CA THR A 71 9.25 19.59 -0.71
C THR A 71 10.30 19.72 0.39
N PRO A 72 11.57 20.02 0.06
CA PRO A 72 12.62 20.18 1.05
C PRO A 72 12.40 21.46 1.88
N GLY A 73 12.83 21.42 3.14
CA GLY A 73 12.94 22.58 4.01
C GLY A 73 14.17 22.48 4.91
N ASN A 74 14.33 23.45 5.83
CA ASN A 74 15.46 23.46 6.74
C ASN A 74 15.35 22.32 7.77
N ALA A 75 16.26 21.35 7.68
CA ALA A 75 16.33 20.16 8.52
C ALA A 75 15.02 19.31 8.51
N GLN A 76 14.23 19.43 7.44
CA GLN A 76 12.94 18.76 7.30
C GLN A 76 12.55 18.57 5.84
N ALA A 77 11.53 17.75 5.59
CA ALA A 77 10.89 17.61 4.29
C ALA A 77 9.38 17.42 4.47
N THR A 78 8.58 18.14 3.69
CA THR A 78 7.13 17.94 3.62
C THR A 78 6.83 16.98 2.49
N ILE A 79 6.23 15.84 2.84
CA ILE A 79 5.89 14.76 1.91
C ILE A 79 4.39 14.84 1.67
N SER A 80 3.97 14.81 0.41
CA SER A 80 2.56 14.80 0.01
C SER A 80 2.31 13.63 -0.93
N TRP A 81 1.09 13.11 -0.93
CA TRP A 81 0.67 11.99 -1.76
C TRP A 81 -0.82 12.07 -2.06
N THR A 82 -1.29 11.12 -2.86
CA THR A 82 -2.71 10.84 -3.07
C THR A 82 -3.06 9.48 -2.49
N ALA A 83 -4.27 9.36 -1.97
CA ALA A 83 -4.76 8.09 -1.45
C ALA A 83 -4.75 7.01 -2.56
N PRO A 84 -4.47 5.74 -2.23
CA PRO A 84 -4.55 4.65 -3.19
C PRO A 84 -5.97 4.54 -3.75
N THR A 85 -6.10 4.38 -5.07
CA THR A 85 -7.40 4.15 -5.72
C THR A 85 -8.02 2.82 -5.31
N ASN A 86 -7.18 1.84 -5.00
CA ASN A 86 -7.59 0.51 -4.55
C ASN A 86 -7.11 0.28 -3.11
N THR A 87 -8.06 0.22 -2.18
CA THR A 87 -7.79 0.03 -0.75
C THR A 87 -7.71 -1.44 -0.32
N GLY A 88 -7.75 -2.38 -1.27
CA GLY A 88 -7.76 -3.82 -0.98
C GLY A 88 -9.05 -4.32 -0.33
N GLY A 89 -10.14 -3.54 -0.41
CA GLY A 89 -11.45 -3.92 0.10
C GLY A 89 -11.75 -3.52 1.55
N SER A 90 -10.80 -2.92 2.27
CA SER A 90 -11.01 -2.29 3.58
C SER A 90 -10.63 -0.81 3.55
N PRO A 91 -11.27 0.06 4.37
CA PRO A 91 -10.91 1.47 4.43
C PRO A 91 -9.46 1.67 4.88
N ILE A 92 -8.81 2.72 4.36
CA ILE A 92 -7.49 3.15 4.86
C ILE A 92 -7.64 3.68 6.29
N THR A 93 -6.77 3.22 7.18
CA THR A 93 -6.72 3.60 8.59
C THR A 93 -5.53 4.51 8.92
N GLY A 94 -4.56 4.63 8.02
CA GLY A 94 -3.48 5.59 8.15
C GLY A 94 -2.41 5.51 7.07
N TYR A 95 -1.46 6.42 7.16
CA TYR A 95 -0.28 6.52 6.31
C TYR A 95 0.97 6.71 7.16
N ALA A 96 2.12 6.27 6.63
CA ALA A 96 3.42 6.53 7.21
C ALA A 96 4.42 6.93 6.12
N ALA A 97 5.17 8.01 6.35
CA ALA A 97 6.32 8.40 5.54
C ALA A 97 7.59 8.27 6.39
N THR A 98 8.56 7.49 5.92
CA THR A 98 9.79 7.18 6.66
C THR A 98 11.01 7.48 5.80
N ALA A 99 11.93 8.29 6.32
CA ALA A 99 13.19 8.63 5.67
C ALA A 99 14.27 7.58 5.96
N SER A 100 15.04 7.25 4.94
CA SER A 100 16.25 6.42 5.03
C SER A 100 17.47 7.20 4.54
N ALA A 101 18.63 7.12 5.20
CA ALA A 101 18.92 6.45 6.47
C ALA A 101 18.40 7.24 7.69
N GLY A 102 18.34 6.64 8.88
CA GLY A 102 18.03 7.33 10.15
C GLY A 102 16.63 7.09 10.72
N GLY A 103 15.64 6.70 9.91
CA GLY A 103 14.33 6.24 10.39
C GLY A 103 13.39 7.34 10.90
N GLN A 104 13.74 8.62 10.70
CA GLN A 104 12.83 9.73 10.95
C GLN A 104 11.55 9.52 10.14
N ASN A 105 10.40 9.70 10.78
CA ASN A 105 9.12 9.42 10.16
C ASN A 105 8.03 10.39 10.61
N CYS A 106 6.94 10.38 9.86
CA CYS A 106 5.67 10.99 10.24
C CYS A 106 4.52 10.06 9.86
N THR A 107 3.43 10.12 10.63
CA THR A 107 2.22 9.31 10.41
C THR A 107 0.98 10.18 10.42
N THR A 108 -0.04 9.77 9.67
CA THR A 108 -1.34 10.44 9.60
C THR A 108 -2.46 9.41 9.53
N THR A 109 -3.68 9.78 9.95
CA THR A 109 -4.87 8.92 9.79
C THR A 109 -5.56 9.19 8.45
N THR A 110 -5.88 10.45 8.17
CA THR A 110 -6.66 10.85 6.98
C THR A 110 -5.93 11.83 6.07
N ALA A 111 -5.03 12.65 6.61
CA ALA A 111 -4.27 13.62 5.83
C ALA A 111 -3.29 12.92 4.87
N THR A 112 -3.22 13.39 3.63
CA THR A 112 -2.32 12.86 2.60
C THR A 112 -1.04 13.68 2.46
N SER A 113 -0.60 14.27 3.57
CA SER A 113 0.67 14.99 3.67
C SER A 113 1.17 14.99 5.11
N CYS A 114 2.48 14.88 5.31
CA CYS A 114 3.12 15.11 6.61
C CYS A 114 4.55 15.60 6.47
N THR A 115 5.10 16.18 7.54
CA THR A 115 6.47 16.69 7.57
C THR A 115 7.34 15.76 8.40
N ILE A 116 8.44 15.29 7.80
CA ILE A 116 9.52 14.60 8.51
C ILE A 116 10.54 15.65 8.94
N SER A 117 10.79 15.76 10.24
CA SER A 117 11.76 16.69 10.83
C SER A 117 13.02 15.96 11.32
N GLY A 118 14.05 16.73 11.71
CA GLY A 118 15.30 16.18 12.24
C GLY A 118 16.21 15.57 11.17
N LEU A 119 16.05 16.00 9.92
CA LEU A 119 16.91 15.62 8.81
C LEU A 119 18.15 16.52 8.76
N THR A 120 19.24 16.02 8.18
CA THR A 120 20.46 16.80 7.98
C THR A 120 20.43 17.50 6.62
N ASN A 121 20.63 18.82 6.60
CA ASN A 121 20.73 19.58 5.35
C ASN A 121 21.90 19.11 4.49
N GLY A 122 21.69 19.08 3.17
CA GLY A 122 22.67 18.59 2.21
C GLY A 122 22.76 17.06 2.10
N THR A 123 22.11 16.31 2.99
CA THR A 123 22.04 14.84 2.92
C THR A 123 20.79 14.42 2.14
N THR A 124 20.97 13.62 1.09
CA THR A 124 19.84 13.03 0.37
C THR A 124 19.25 11.87 1.16
N TYR A 125 17.94 11.90 1.37
CA TYR A 125 17.16 10.82 1.97
C TYR A 125 16.24 10.19 0.92
N TYR A 126 16.05 8.87 1.01
CA TYR A 126 15.00 8.16 0.30
C TYR A 126 13.83 7.96 1.26
N VAL A 127 12.68 8.54 0.93
CA VAL A 127 11.47 8.49 1.74
C VAL A 127 10.52 7.45 1.18
N SER A 128 10.15 6.47 2.00
CA SER A 128 9.10 5.49 1.70
C SER A 128 7.78 5.93 2.29
N VAL A 129 6.73 5.99 1.47
CA VAL A 129 5.35 6.30 1.89
C VAL A 129 4.48 5.05 1.74
N THR A 130 3.75 4.69 2.80
CA THR A 130 2.89 3.51 2.86
C THR A 130 1.49 3.88 3.33
N ALA A 131 0.50 3.07 2.96
CA ALA A 131 -0.86 3.13 3.46
C ALA A 131 -1.20 1.86 4.25
N THR A 132 -2.06 1.98 5.26
CA THR A 132 -2.47 0.87 6.11
C THR A 132 -3.98 0.71 6.07
N ASN A 133 -4.46 -0.53 6.05
CA ASN A 133 -5.86 -0.87 6.32
C ASN A 133 -5.93 -1.99 7.38
N ALA A 134 -7.12 -2.54 7.63
CA ALA A 134 -7.31 -3.62 8.61
C ALA A 134 -6.57 -4.94 8.28
N VAL A 135 -6.18 -5.14 7.02
CA VAL A 135 -5.46 -6.33 6.55
C VAL A 135 -3.95 -6.16 6.72
N GLY A 136 -3.42 -4.97 6.45
CA GLY A 136 -1.99 -4.70 6.58
C GLY A 136 -1.54 -3.42 5.89
N ILE A 137 -0.23 -3.36 5.68
CA ILE A 137 0.49 -2.22 5.10
C ILE A 137 0.73 -2.48 3.61
N SER A 138 0.59 -1.45 2.77
CA SER A 138 0.91 -1.50 1.35
C SER A 138 2.40 -1.72 1.09
N ASP A 139 2.74 -2.06 -0.16
CA ASP A 139 4.08 -1.80 -0.66
C ASP A 139 4.39 -0.29 -0.61
N PRO A 140 5.67 0.12 -0.52
CA PRO A 140 6.04 1.52 -0.41
C PRO A 140 6.10 2.22 -1.78
N SER A 141 5.70 3.48 -1.81
CA SER A 141 6.10 4.43 -2.84
C SER A 141 7.32 5.20 -2.38
N VAL A 142 8.36 5.29 -3.21
CA VAL A 142 9.66 5.87 -2.82
C VAL A 142 9.95 7.15 -3.59
N ILE A 143 10.42 8.18 -2.89
CA ILE A 143 10.87 9.45 -3.47
C ILE A 143 12.17 9.92 -2.78
N ALA A 144 13.04 10.62 -3.52
CA ALA A 144 14.24 11.22 -2.95
C ALA A 144 14.01 12.69 -2.57
N VAL A 145 14.62 13.15 -1.48
CA VAL A 145 14.61 14.56 -1.06
C VAL A 145 15.93 14.93 -0.39
N THR A 146 16.40 16.15 -0.63
CA THR A 146 17.60 16.71 0.01
C THR A 146 17.22 18.01 0.74
N PRO A 147 17.09 18.00 2.08
CA PRO A 147 16.80 19.20 2.86
C PRO A 147 17.87 20.27 2.68
N SER A 148 17.47 21.53 2.78
CA SER A 148 18.38 22.69 2.69
C SER A 148 17.93 23.79 3.64
N SER A 149 18.91 24.51 4.20
CA SER A 149 18.65 25.73 4.97
C SER A 149 18.21 26.89 4.09
N ASP A 150 18.43 26.81 2.78
CA ASP A 150 18.08 27.87 1.87
C ASP A 150 16.56 27.91 1.67
N PRO A 151 15.90 29.08 1.75
CA PRO A 151 14.52 29.18 1.35
C PRO A 151 14.42 28.76 -0.12
N VAL A 152 13.53 27.81 -0.43
CA VAL A 152 13.26 27.39 -1.81
C VAL A 152 12.94 28.65 -2.61
N ALA A 153 13.89 29.09 -3.45
CA ALA A 153 13.71 30.29 -4.24
C ALA A 153 12.45 30.11 -5.10
N PRO A 154 11.53 31.08 -5.15
CA PRO A 154 10.38 30.99 -6.05
C PRO A 154 10.88 30.76 -7.47
N ALA A 155 10.38 29.73 -8.15
CA ALA A 155 10.69 29.50 -9.55
C ALA A 155 10.12 30.67 -10.36
N PHE A 156 10.97 31.57 -10.84
CA PHE A 156 10.56 32.60 -11.79
C PHE A 156 10.22 31.93 -13.12
N THR A 157 8.94 32.01 -13.51
CA THR A 157 8.52 31.78 -14.90
C THR A 157 8.64 33.11 -15.61
N GLY A 158 9.68 33.25 -16.42
CA GLY A 158 9.86 34.38 -17.35
C GLY A 158 9.20 34.10 -18.69
#